data_AF-A0A094JI14-F1
#
_entry.id   AF-A0A094JI14-F1
#
_cell.length_a   1.000
_cell.length_b   1.000
_cell.length_c   1.000
_cell.angle_alpha   90.00
_cell.angle_beta   90.00
_cell.angle_gamma   90.00
#
_symmetry.space_group_name_H-M   'P 1'
#
loop_
_entity.id
_entity.type
_entity.pdbx_description
1 polymer ?
#
loop_
_entity_poly.entity_id
_entity_poly.type
_entity_poly.pdbx_seq_one_letter_code
_entity_poly.pdbx_strand_id
1 'polypeptide(L)'
;MKLGLLFRTALLWACALTVFGVQATVDKVELDGNVVKQTTLDDWQNINLGTSMANVTTGVIDDLPPATIFWKGGSKDTQDVTEWWYKDGSVPDKDDLRNGYAAAYFIDNGAGSDDLVFYFGAERYANNGDAVMGFWFFQDKVGTGPNNRFTGQHQENDLFIIMEYPQDSNSVPFVQVMRWVNSGGDVAENLELLYASGNAGAKCLTAGDSGIACAITNETPELAGVANGLWPYENKEGIANTYPYESFFEGRLNVSKAFAEVGITEIPCFSSFLIETRSSRSETAQLKDFLGGDFPLCSIAITKTCGATELTGSNQFRIDYTLTLTNTGVGSIGSGETVTIDDSPSDGTAFSVSQDVSAFANGADGWSPNEMLTYSGYYISNVNGGTNTVDASVSFGSASIDADQYTATCDSLALSPMLSIVKNCSVSLEETGGVVALRKDYDITVCNTGDAPLDVTLTDSVDTNLNAAFSLDFAKQCLTDSDCGSGYSCDTNTLMCTNTDGDLEGNFGGDVCNVTTDNYLPSTLPTGSSGTLSNTATAKATSPVVDTGDLATIGNSDTASCDLCPLPVPEQ
;
A
#
# COMPACT_ATOMS: atom_id res chain seq x y z
N MET A 1 77.52 43.39 -30.70
CA MET A 1 77.82 43.11 -29.28
C MET A 1 76.53 42.59 -28.64
N LYS A 2 76.48 41.28 -28.31
CA LYS A 2 75.44 40.51 -27.56
C LYS A 2 74.00 40.54 -28.14
N LEU A 3 73.42 39.51 -28.76
CA LEU A 3 73.13 38.10 -28.40
C LEU A 3 72.12 37.92 -27.25
N GLY A 4 70.98 37.30 -27.57
CA GLY A 4 69.92 36.82 -26.67
C GLY A 4 68.54 37.23 -27.22
N LEU A 5 67.50 36.40 -27.37
CA LEU A 5 67.25 35.01 -27.04
C LEU A 5 65.95 34.69 -27.82
N LEU A 6 65.95 33.70 -28.72
CA LEU A 6 64.75 33.22 -29.42
C LEU A 6 64.14 32.10 -28.57
N PHE A 7 62.96 32.33 -27.98
CA PHE A 7 62.14 31.27 -27.40
C PHE A 7 60.75 31.28 -28.04
N ARG A 8 60.38 30.08 -28.50
CA ARG A 8 59.17 29.75 -29.24
C ARG A 8 57.92 29.92 -28.36
N THR A 9 56.88 30.55 -28.88
CA THR A 9 55.50 30.38 -28.40
C THR A 9 54.70 29.67 -29.48
N ALA A 10 54.37 28.41 -29.20
CA ALA A 10 53.43 27.61 -29.97
C ALA A 10 52.02 28.15 -29.75
N LEU A 11 51.32 28.37 -30.86
CA LEU A 11 49.92 28.80 -30.92
C LEU A 11 49.04 27.61 -30.49
N LEU A 12 48.55 27.61 -29.25
CA LEU A 12 47.46 26.72 -28.83
C LEU A 12 46.13 27.42 -29.11
N TRP A 13 45.39 26.87 -30.06
CA TRP A 13 44.02 27.24 -30.36
C TRP A 13 43.13 26.57 -29.30
N ALA A 14 42.83 27.30 -28.21
CA ALA A 14 41.80 26.89 -27.26
C ALA A 14 40.44 27.23 -27.87
N CYS A 15 39.82 26.24 -28.52
CA CYS A 15 38.40 26.29 -28.85
C CYS A 15 37.64 26.16 -27.53
N ALA A 16 37.26 27.30 -26.94
CA ALA A 16 36.30 27.32 -25.84
C ALA A 16 34.94 26.93 -26.43
N LEU A 17 34.63 25.64 -26.37
CA LEU A 17 33.25 25.16 -26.45
C LEU A 17 32.54 25.69 -25.21
N THR A 18 31.88 26.84 -25.37
CA THR A 18 30.77 27.20 -24.49
C THR A 18 29.70 26.13 -24.68
N VAL A 19 29.61 25.20 -23.74
CA VAL A 19 28.42 24.36 -23.60
C VAL A 19 27.31 25.31 -23.16
N PHE A 20 26.53 25.81 -24.12
CA PHE A 20 25.19 26.28 -23.83
C PHE A 20 24.34 25.02 -23.70
N GLY A 21 24.04 24.68 -22.46
CA GLY A 21 23.22 23.54 -22.10
C GLY A 21 22.70 23.71 -20.70
N VAL A 22 21.99 24.81 -20.45
CA VAL A 22 20.98 24.86 -19.40
C VAL A 22 19.68 25.11 -20.17
N GLN A 23 18.99 24.03 -20.51
CA GLN A 23 17.63 24.15 -21.03
C GLN A 23 16.80 24.71 -19.87
N ALA A 24 16.23 25.90 -20.08
CA ALA A 24 15.48 26.62 -19.07
C ALA A 24 14.32 25.75 -18.54
N THR A 25 14.05 25.83 -17.25
CA THR A 25 12.79 25.45 -16.61
C THR A 25 11.63 26.02 -17.42
N VAL A 26 10.98 25.17 -18.22
CA VAL A 26 9.76 25.56 -18.93
C VAL A 26 8.60 25.17 -18.04
N ASP A 27 7.72 26.13 -17.74
CA ASP A 27 6.45 25.88 -17.06
C ASP A 27 5.72 24.69 -17.68
N LYS A 28 4.93 23.96 -16.87
CA LYS A 28 4.11 22.83 -17.34
C LYS A 28 2.69 23.24 -17.66
N VAL A 29 2.24 24.37 -17.12
CA VAL A 29 0.92 24.94 -17.33
C VAL A 29 1.04 26.26 -18.09
N GLU A 30 0.17 26.46 -19.06
CA GLU A 30 -0.04 27.73 -19.77
C GLU A 30 -0.69 28.72 -18.80
N LEU A 31 0.05 29.77 -18.42
CA LEU A 31 -0.44 30.86 -17.58
C LEU A 31 -0.63 32.10 -18.44
N ASP A 32 -1.76 32.15 -19.15
CA ASP A 32 -2.06 33.15 -20.16
C ASP A 32 -3.37 33.91 -19.91
N GLY A 33 -4.01 33.67 -18.77
CA GLY A 33 -5.26 34.30 -18.39
C GLY A 33 -6.49 33.67 -19.04
N ASN A 34 -6.41 32.42 -19.49
CA ASN A 34 -7.59 31.63 -19.84
C ASN A 34 -7.47 30.18 -19.34
N VAL A 35 -8.49 29.37 -19.62
CA VAL A 35 -8.59 27.97 -19.17
C VAL A 35 -8.42 26.98 -20.32
N VAL A 36 -8.27 27.46 -21.55
CA VAL A 36 -8.39 26.67 -22.78
C VAL A 36 -7.00 26.33 -23.29
N LYS A 37 -6.68 25.04 -23.26
CA LYS A 37 -5.41 24.52 -23.76
C LYS A 37 -5.19 24.91 -25.22
N GLN A 38 -4.18 25.73 -25.48
CA GLN A 38 -3.81 26.21 -26.81
C GLN A 38 -2.42 25.76 -27.25
N THR A 39 -1.57 25.39 -26.31
CA THR A 39 -0.19 24.97 -26.56
C THR A 39 0.06 23.50 -26.22
N THR A 40 1.33 23.10 -26.23
CA THR A 40 1.75 21.79 -25.72
C THR A 40 1.75 21.71 -24.20
N LEU A 41 1.74 22.85 -23.50
CA LEU A 41 1.62 22.90 -22.05
C LEU A 41 0.21 22.48 -21.64
N ASP A 42 0.05 22.08 -20.40
CA ASP A 42 -1.26 21.84 -19.81
C ASP A 42 -1.96 23.18 -19.52
N ASP A 43 -3.26 23.11 -19.35
CA ASP A 43 -4.12 24.22 -18.99
C ASP A 43 -5.28 23.63 -18.16
N TRP A 44 -6.03 24.47 -17.48
CA TRP A 44 -7.09 24.05 -16.57
C TRP A 44 -8.15 23.17 -17.26
N GLN A 45 -8.42 23.37 -18.56
CA GLN A 45 -9.30 22.49 -19.35
C GLN A 45 -8.84 21.03 -19.31
N ASN A 46 -7.58 20.74 -19.64
CA ASN A 46 -7.14 19.36 -19.75
C ASN A 46 -6.70 18.77 -18.41
N ILE A 47 -6.35 19.63 -17.44
CA ILE A 47 -6.26 19.27 -16.02
C ILE A 47 -7.62 18.75 -15.52
N ASN A 48 -8.70 19.51 -15.76
CA ASN A 48 -10.06 19.13 -15.35
C ASN A 48 -10.56 17.86 -16.08
N LEU A 49 -10.14 17.63 -17.32
CA LEU A 49 -10.42 16.40 -18.05
C LEU A 49 -9.66 15.16 -17.55
N GLY A 50 -8.70 15.33 -16.63
CA GLY A 50 -7.83 14.23 -16.20
C GLY A 50 -6.89 13.74 -17.30
N THR A 51 -6.54 14.62 -18.25
CA THR A 51 -5.67 14.30 -19.39
C THR A 51 -4.36 15.09 -19.39
N SER A 52 -4.12 15.91 -18.37
CA SER A 52 -2.85 16.58 -18.09
C SER A 52 -1.79 15.63 -17.56
N MET A 53 -0.56 16.14 -17.44
CA MET A 53 0.56 15.50 -16.76
C MET A 53 0.69 15.91 -15.28
N ALA A 54 -0.31 16.58 -14.71
CA ALA A 54 -0.32 16.96 -13.30
C ALA A 54 -0.08 15.73 -12.41
N ASN A 55 0.80 15.89 -11.42
CA ASN A 55 1.05 14.86 -10.42
C ASN A 55 -0.11 14.76 -9.41
N VAL A 56 -0.65 15.92 -9.03
CA VAL A 56 -1.84 16.05 -8.18
C VAL A 56 -2.70 17.16 -8.76
N THR A 57 -4.02 16.98 -8.71
CA THR A 57 -4.99 18.02 -9.09
C THR A 57 -6.22 17.92 -8.20
N THR A 58 -6.78 19.06 -7.86
CA THR A 58 -8.07 19.16 -7.15
C THR A 58 -9.25 18.93 -8.08
N GLY A 59 -9.04 18.98 -9.41
CA GLY A 59 -10.10 19.31 -10.35
C GLY A 59 -10.66 20.70 -10.08
N VAL A 60 -11.83 21.00 -10.63
CA VAL A 60 -12.53 22.26 -10.36
C VAL A 60 -13.49 22.07 -9.20
N ILE A 61 -13.33 22.88 -8.16
CA ILE A 61 -14.25 22.94 -7.03
C ILE A 61 -15.17 24.13 -7.24
N ASP A 62 -16.48 23.88 -7.27
CA ASP A 62 -17.50 24.92 -7.36
C ASP A 62 -17.87 25.44 -5.97
N ASP A 63 -18.07 26.75 -5.90
CA ASP A 63 -18.74 27.38 -4.77
C ASP A 63 -20.20 27.67 -5.17
N LEU A 64 -21.13 27.22 -4.34
CA LEU A 64 -22.57 27.37 -4.55
C LEU A 64 -23.12 28.37 -3.52
N PRO A 65 -23.23 29.67 -3.87
CA PRO A 65 -23.79 30.68 -3.00
C PRO A 65 -25.20 30.32 -2.51
N PRO A 66 -25.58 30.74 -1.29
CA PRO A 66 -24.85 31.60 -0.36
C PRO A 66 -24.11 30.78 0.73
N ALA A 67 -23.28 29.82 0.35
CA ALA A 67 -22.50 29.01 1.30
C ALA A 67 -21.20 29.72 1.74
N THR A 68 -20.43 29.08 2.63
CA THR A 68 -18.96 29.29 2.76
C THR A 68 -18.41 30.66 3.16
N ILE A 69 -19.07 31.42 4.04
CA ILE A 69 -18.50 32.68 4.55
C ILE A 69 -17.70 32.49 5.85
N PHE A 70 -16.54 33.14 5.97
CA PHE A 70 -15.85 33.31 7.24
C PHE A 70 -16.66 34.17 8.21
N TRP A 71 -16.69 33.75 9.47
CA TRP A 71 -17.51 34.39 10.50
C TRP A 71 -16.70 34.71 11.76
N LYS A 72 -17.13 35.74 12.51
CA LYS A 72 -16.50 36.24 13.76
C LYS A 72 -15.06 36.76 13.60
N GLY A 73 -14.57 37.40 14.66
CA GLY A 73 -13.28 38.08 14.67
C GLY A 73 -12.05 37.17 14.72
N GLY A 74 -12.21 35.90 15.09
CA GLY A 74 -11.11 34.92 15.15
C GLY A 74 -10.70 34.37 13.78
N SER A 75 -11.57 34.43 12.77
CA SER A 75 -11.27 33.98 11.40
C SER A 75 -10.31 34.96 10.72
N LYS A 76 -9.03 34.64 10.78
CA LYS A 76 -7.89 35.45 10.33
C LYS A 76 -6.73 34.52 9.99
N ASP A 77 -5.96 34.83 8.95
CA ASP A 77 -4.76 34.06 8.56
C ASP A 77 -3.66 34.06 9.61
N THR A 78 -3.68 35.04 10.52
CA THR A 78 -2.74 35.13 11.64
C THR A 78 -3.14 34.26 12.84
N GLN A 79 -4.32 33.65 12.79
CA GLN A 79 -4.86 32.78 13.84
C GLN A 79 -4.93 31.36 13.31
N ASP A 80 -4.77 30.39 14.21
CA ASP A 80 -4.88 28.98 13.86
C ASP A 80 -6.28 28.63 13.33
N VAL A 81 -6.36 27.64 12.44
CA VAL A 81 -7.61 27.12 11.86
C VAL A 81 -8.64 26.74 12.93
N THR A 82 -8.21 26.29 14.11
CA THR A 82 -9.09 25.97 15.25
C THR A 82 -9.92 27.18 15.75
N GLU A 83 -9.46 28.40 15.48
CA GLU A 83 -10.17 29.65 15.80
C GLU A 83 -11.10 30.13 14.67
N TRP A 84 -11.03 29.51 13.49
CA TRP A 84 -11.83 29.90 12.35
C TRP A 84 -13.28 29.41 12.49
N TRP A 85 -14.20 30.28 12.07
CA TRP A 85 -15.62 29.97 12.03
C TRP A 85 -16.15 30.18 10.62
N TYR A 86 -17.15 29.39 10.27
CA TYR A 86 -17.88 29.57 9.02
C TYR A 86 -19.39 29.63 9.25
N LYS A 87 -20.12 30.17 8.28
CA LYS A 87 -21.58 30.02 8.17
C LYS A 87 -22.00 30.23 6.73
N ASP A 88 -23.28 29.98 6.45
CA ASP A 88 -23.90 30.42 5.21
C ASP A 88 -24.26 31.91 5.31
N GLY A 89 -24.12 32.62 4.20
CA GLY A 89 -24.45 34.03 4.10
C GLY A 89 -23.92 34.66 2.82
N SER A 90 -24.07 35.98 2.73
CA SER A 90 -23.55 36.74 1.59
C SER A 90 -22.31 37.51 1.99
N VAL A 91 -21.31 37.47 1.13
CA VAL A 91 -20.17 38.39 1.09
C VAL A 91 -20.45 39.52 0.09
N PRO A 92 -19.65 40.61 0.08
CA PRO A 92 -19.70 41.54 -1.04
C PRO A 92 -19.44 40.80 -2.37
N ASP A 93 -20.23 41.07 -3.41
CA ASP A 93 -20.17 40.36 -4.69
C ASP A 93 -18.76 40.29 -5.33
N LYS A 94 -17.87 41.24 -5.02
CA LYS A 94 -16.49 41.24 -5.54
C LYS A 94 -15.58 40.22 -4.86
N ASP A 95 -15.96 39.81 -3.66
CA ASP A 95 -15.23 38.86 -2.80
C ASP A 95 -15.92 37.48 -2.82
N ASP A 96 -16.96 37.30 -3.64
CA ASP A 96 -17.76 36.07 -3.76
C ASP A 96 -17.12 35.14 -4.81
N LEU A 97 -16.70 33.94 -4.41
CA LEU A 97 -16.00 32.97 -5.25
C LEU A 97 -17.00 32.14 -6.07
N ARG A 98 -16.57 31.63 -7.23
CA ARG A 98 -17.40 30.76 -8.07
C ARG A 98 -16.78 29.40 -8.28
N ASN A 99 -15.49 29.38 -8.54
CA ASN A 99 -14.74 28.14 -8.67
C ASN A 99 -13.31 28.37 -8.19
N GLY A 100 -12.62 27.29 -7.83
CA GLY A 100 -11.18 27.30 -7.67
C GLY A 100 -10.56 25.92 -7.80
N TYR A 101 -9.25 25.92 -7.98
CA TYR A 101 -8.50 24.74 -8.40
C TYR A 101 -7.02 24.90 -8.07
N ALA A 102 -6.35 23.76 -7.89
CA ALA A 102 -4.91 23.67 -7.76
C ALA A 102 -4.36 22.40 -8.42
N ALA A 103 -3.12 22.46 -8.87
CA ALA A 103 -2.39 21.34 -9.42
C ALA A 103 -0.91 21.40 -9.03
N ALA A 104 -0.29 20.23 -8.82
CA ALA A 104 1.14 20.10 -8.56
C ALA A 104 1.85 19.41 -9.73
N TYR A 105 3.03 19.91 -10.07
CA TYR A 105 3.90 19.35 -11.10
C TYR A 105 5.34 19.28 -10.62
N PHE A 106 6.08 18.31 -11.13
CA PHE A 106 7.54 18.33 -11.15
C PHE A 106 8.08 18.96 -12.43
N ILE A 107 9.01 19.90 -12.25
CA ILE A 107 9.67 20.60 -13.35
C ILE A 107 11.18 20.42 -13.21
N ASP A 108 11.81 19.82 -14.22
CA ASP A 108 13.26 19.71 -14.32
C ASP A 108 13.89 21.10 -14.14
N ASN A 109 14.68 21.23 -13.08
CA ASN A 109 15.32 22.49 -12.72
C ASN A 109 16.61 22.78 -13.50
N GLY A 110 16.97 21.90 -14.44
CA GLY A 110 18.16 22.00 -15.27
C GLY A 110 19.45 21.66 -14.53
N ALA A 111 19.37 21.22 -13.27
CA ALA A 111 20.50 20.79 -12.44
C ALA A 111 20.52 19.26 -12.22
N GLY A 112 19.68 18.50 -12.93
CA GLY A 112 19.57 17.04 -12.78
C GLY A 112 18.65 16.61 -11.64
N SER A 113 17.72 17.48 -11.24
CA SER A 113 16.68 17.27 -10.24
C SER A 113 15.41 17.99 -10.65
N ASP A 114 14.28 17.66 -10.03
CA ASP A 114 13.00 18.32 -10.30
C ASP A 114 12.61 19.26 -9.15
N ASP A 115 12.09 20.44 -9.48
CA ASP A 115 11.42 21.33 -8.54
C ASP A 115 9.93 20.97 -8.47
N LEU A 116 9.37 20.94 -7.26
CA LEU A 116 7.92 20.92 -7.03
C LEU A 116 7.33 22.32 -7.27
N VAL A 117 6.34 22.39 -8.16
CA VAL A 117 5.65 23.62 -8.54
C VAL A 117 4.16 23.44 -8.39
N PHE A 118 3.51 24.36 -7.66
CA PHE A 118 2.06 24.47 -7.59
C PHE A 118 1.57 25.48 -8.59
N TYR A 119 0.46 25.15 -9.22
CA TYR A 119 -0.39 26.05 -9.97
C TYR A 119 -1.71 26.13 -9.24
N PHE A 120 -2.31 27.30 -9.18
CA PHE A 120 -3.57 27.53 -8.49
C PHE A 120 -4.38 28.59 -9.22
N GLY A 121 -5.69 28.52 -9.10
CA GLY A 121 -6.58 29.52 -9.69
C GLY A 121 -7.93 29.58 -9.01
N ALA A 122 -8.61 30.70 -9.27
CA ALA A 122 -9.87 31.05 -8.65
C ALA A 122 -10.66 32.00 -9.54
N GLU A 123 -11.98 31.94 -9.40
CA GLU A 123 -12.92 32.75 -10.16
C GLU A 123 -13.80 33.55 -9.20
N ARG A 124 -13.98 34.85 -9.47
CA ARG A 124 -14.87 35.72 -8.68
C ARG A 124 -16.16 36.02 -9.42
N TYR A 125 -17.23 36.28 -8.66
CA TYR A 125 -18.56 36.59 -9.19
C TYR A 125 -18.66 37.95 -9.89
N ALA A 126 -18.11 38.99 -9.26
CA ALA A 126 -18.16 40.35 -9.76
C ALA A 126 -16.76 40.95 -9.91
N ASN A 127 -16.53 41.63 -11.03
CA ASN A 127 -15.22 42.16 -11.40
C ASN A 127 -14.99 43.63 -10.99
N ASN A 128 -15.60 44.08 -9.90
CA ASN A 128 -15.51 45.47 -9.45
C ASN A 128 -14.54 45.66 -8.29
N GLY A 129 -13.61 46.59 -8.45
CA GLY A 129 -12.56 46.90 -7.48
C GLY A 129 -11.45 45.84 -7.43
N ASP A 130 -10.48 46.09 -6.56
CA ASP A 130 -9.33 45.23 -6.34
C ASP A 130 -9.77 43.83 -5.90
N ALA A 131 -9.10 42.82 -6.48
CA ALA A 131 -9.23 41.43 -6.09
C ALA A 131 -8.07 41.06 -5.19
N VAL A 132 -8.36 40.44 -4.04
CA VAL A 132 -7.34 39.87 -3.17
C VAL A 132 -7.76 38.47 -2.78
N MET A 133 -6.91 37.51 -3.13
CA MET A 133 -7.13 36.08 -2.92
C MET A 133 -5.97 35.49 -2.13
N GLY A 134 -6.30 34.66 -1.15
CA GLY A 134 -5.37 33.84 -0.39
C GLY A 134 -5.49 32.38 -0.81
N PHE A 135 -4.38 31.67 -0.86
CA PHE A 135 -4.30 30.24 -1.17
C PHE A 135 -3.47 29.58 -0.08
N TRP A 136 -4.15 28.78 0.74
CA TRP A 136 -3.54 27.95 1.75
C TRP A 136 -3.35 26.52 1.23
N PHE A 137 -2.20 25.94 1.51
CA PHE A 137 -1.94 24.50 1.39
C PHE A 137 -1.56 23.98 2.77
N PHE A 138 -2.29 22.99 3.26
CA PHE A 138 -2.16 22.47 4.62
C PHE A 138 -1.70 21.03 4.61
N GLN A 139 -0.87 20.68 5.59
CA GLN A 139 -0.53 19.29 5.87
C GLN A 139 -1.69 18.52 6.51
N ASP A 140 -2.52 19.21 7.31
CA ASP A 140 -3.74 18.63 7.87
C ASP A 140 -4.92 18.71 6.89
N LYS A 141 -6.00 17.95 7.16
CA LYS A 141 -7.26 18.06 6.42
C LYS A 141 -8.09 19.21 6.97
N VAL A 142 -7.92 20.39 6.37
CA VAL A 142 -8.65 21.60 6.74
C VAL A 142 -9.94 21.71 5.95
N GLY A 143 -11.03 22.00 6.65
CA GLY A 143 -12.34 22.12 6.04
C GLY A 143 -13.43 22.47 7.04
N THR A 144 -14.68 22.50 6.58
CA THR A 144 -15.82 22.80 7.45
C THR A 144 -16.16 21.63 8.37
N GLY A 145 -16.41 21.93 9.63
CA GLY A 145 -16.69 20.98 10.70
C GLY A 145 -18.01 21.25 11.44
N PRO A 146 -18.34 20.41 12.44
CA PRO A 146 -19.56 20.60 13.22
C PRO A 146 -19.55 21.93 13.99
N ASN A 147 -20.75 22.45 14.31
CA ASN A 147 -20.94 23.67 15.12
C ASN A 147 -20.31 24.94 14.53
N ASN A 148 -20.31 25.09 13.19
CA ASN A 148 -19.81 26.30 12.52
C ASN A 148 -18.32 26.57 12.79
N ARG A 149 -17.53 25.51 12.96
CA ARG A 149 -16.07 25.53 13.14
C ARG A 149 -15.37 24.90 11.96
N PHE A 150 -14.14 25.31 11.70
CA PHE A 150 -13.26 24.50 10.87
C PHE A 150 -12.73 23.28 11.65
N THR A 151 -12.34 22.24 10.92
CA THR A 151 -11.50 21.12 11.41
C THR A 151 -10.09 21.27 10.86
N GLY A 152 -9.16 20.53 11.47
CA GLY A 152 -7.74 20.65 11.21
C GLY A 152 -7.09 21.78 12.02
N GLN A 153 -5.78 21.87 11.94
CA GLN A 153 -4.95 22.89 12.58
C GLN A 153 -3.75 23.20 11.69
N HIS A 154 -3.14 24.36 11.87
CA HIS A 154 -1.92 24.64 11.12
C HIS A 154 -0.76 23.77 11.61
N GLN A 155 0.06 23.32 10.67
CA GLN A 155 1.33 22.65 10.94
C GLN A 155 2.50 23.56 10.56
N GLU A 156 3.65 23.35 11.21
CA GLU A 156 4.91 24.01 10.80
C GLU A 156 5.13 23.76 9.31
N ASN A 157 5.38 24.82 8.53
CA ASN A 157 5.54 24.79 7.07
C ASN A 157 4.26 24.67 6.23
N ASP A 158 3.06 24.84 6.81
CA ASP A 158 1.88 25.11 5.99
C ASP A 158 2.11 26.36 5.12
N LEU A 159 1.66 26.33 3.87
CA LEU A 159 2.05 27.30 2.86
C LEU A 159 0.90 28.26 2.57
N PHE A 160 1.21 29.56 2.55
CA PHE A 160 0.23 30.60 2.29
C PHE A 160 0.67 31.53 1.17
N ILE A 161 -0.18 31.71 0.17
CA ILE A 161 0.06 32.63 -0.94
C ILE A 161 -1.02 33.70 -0.94
N ILE A 162 -0.63 34.96 -0.95
CA ILE A 162 -1.52 36.09 -1.21
C ILE A 162 -1.23 36.60 -2.62
N MET A 163 -2.28 36.73 -3.42
CA MET A 163 -2.25 37.48 -4.67
C MET A 163 -3.23 38.65 -4.61
N GLU A 164 -2.77 39.81 -5.08
CA GLU A 164 -3.58 41.02 -5.21
C GLU A 164 -3.48 41.54 -6.64
N TYR A 165 -4.65 41.81 -7.21
CA TYR A 165 -4.81 42.52 -8.47
C TYR A 165 -5.52 43.85 -8.22
N PRO A 166 -4.77 44.98 -8.26
CA PRO A 166 -5.38 46.29 -8.23
C PRO A 166 -6.13 46.55 -9.53
N GLN A 167 -7.31 47.16 -9.46
CA GLN A 167 -8.07 47.51 -10.65
C GLN A 167 -7.56 48.84 -11.24
N ASP A 168 -6.48 48.75 -12.04
CA ASP A 168 -5.92 49.85 -12.85
C ASP A 168 -5.47 49.31 -14.21
N SER A 169 -5.51 50.18 -15.22
CA SER A 169 -5.27 49.93 -16.64
C SER A 169 -3.89 49.36 -17.01
N ASN A 170 -2.95 49.29 -16.07
CA ASN A 170 -1.61 48.68 -16.24
C ASN A 170 -1.14 48.00 -14.95
N SER A 171 -2.06 47.50 -14.12
CA SER A 171 -1.71 46.85 -12.87
C SER A 171 -0.84 45.62 -13.09
N VAL A 172 0.19 45.49 -12.25
CA VAL A 172 0.97 44.26 -12.11
C VAL A 172 0.53 43.60 -10.81
N PRO A 173 0.30 42.27 -10.79
CA PRO A 173 -0.08 41.58 -9.55
C PRO A 173 0.99 41.73 -8.49
N PHE A 174 0.54 41.92 -7.25
CA PHE A 174 1.35 41.66 -6.09
C PHE A 174 1.20 40.19 -5.69
N VAL A 175 2.32 39.51 -5.43
CA VAL A 175 2.34 38.12 -4.94
C VAL A 175 3.25 38.04 -3.72
N GLN A 176 2.75 37.43 -2.66
CA GLN A 176 3.47 37.17 -1.43
C GLN A 176 3.28 35.72 -1.03
N VAL A 177 4.37 35.05 -0.64
CA VAL A 177 4.40 33.66 -0.22
C VAL A 177 4.97 33.62 1.18
N MET A 178 4.28 32.93 2.08
CA MET A 178 4.63 32.79 3.48
C MET A 178 4.49 31.33 3.90
N ARG A 179 5.11 30.98 5.03
CA ARG A 179 4.86 29.71 5.71
C ARG A 179 4.35 29.96 7.13
N TRP A 180 3.56 29.01 7.63
CA TRP A 180 3.21 28.94 9.03
C TRP A 180 4.42 28.53 9.87
N VAL A 181 4.69 29.25 10.95
CA VAL A 181 5.77 28.97 11.90
C VAL A 181 5.26 29.05 13.33
N ASN A 182 5.65 28.10 14.17
CA ASN A 182 5.28 28.08 15.58
C ASN A 182 6.27 28.88 16.46
N SER A 183 7.38 29.33 15.88
CA SER A 183 8.51 29.93 16.60
C SER A 183 8.52 31.47 16.62
N GLY A 184 7.55 32.12 15.98
CA GLY A 184 7.49 33.57 15.81
C GLY A 184 7.92 34.01 14.42
N GLY A 185 6.97 34.38 13.56
CA GLY A 185 7.21 34.85 12.20
C GLY A 185 7.58 36.34 12.09
N ASP A 186 8.14 36.74 10.95
CA ASP A 186 8.58 38.10 10.67
C ASP A 186 7.49 39.00 10.04
N VAL A 187 6.43 38.39 9.47
CA VAL A 187 5.25 39.09 8.94
C VAL A 187 4.18 39.23 10.02
N ALA A 188 3.89 38.13 10.71
CA ALA A 188 3.00 38.06 11.86
C ALA A 188 3.46 36.97 12.83
N GLU A 189 2.84 36.87 14.00
CA GLU A 189 3.25 35.93 15.06
C GLU A 189 3.48 34.51 14.55
N ASN A 190 2.66 34.02 13.63
CA ASN A 190 2.79 32.67 13.06
C ASN A 190 3.07 32.66 11.55
N LEU A 191 3.45 33.78 10.93
CA LEU A 191 3.69 33.87 9.48
C LEU A 191 5.09 34.39 9.19
N GLU A 192 5.90 33.57 8.52
CA GLU A 192 7.23 33.94 8.03
C GLU A 192 7.23 34.12 6.51
N LEU A 193 7.89 35.17 6.03
CA LEU A 193 8.00 35.47 4.61
C LEU A 193 8.96 34.52 3.89
N LEU A 194 8.49 33.90 2.80
CA LEU A 194 9.33 33.15 1.85
C LEU A 194 9.68 33.99 0.62
N TYR A 195 8.70 34.74 0.11
CA TYR A 195 8.87 35.58 -1.08
C TYR A 195 7.86 36.73 -1.11
N ALA A 196 8.28 37.88 -1.63
CA ALA A 196 7.38 38.97 -2.00
C ALA A 196 7.83 39.63 -3.30
N SER A 197 6.91 39.84 -4.23
CA SER A 197 7.18 40.53 -5.49
C SER A 197 7.51 42.02 -5.30
N GLY A 198 7.09 42.60 -4.16
CA GLY A 198 7.18 44.03 -3.89
C GLY A 198 6.41 44.87 -4.92
N ASN A 199 6.78 46.15 -5.04
CA ASN A 199 6.10 47.11 -5.93
C ASN A 199 6.32 46.83 -7.42
N ALA A 200 7.31 46.00 -7.78
CA ALA A 200 7.52 45.60 -9.17
C ALA A 200 6.42 44.66 -9.65
N GLY A 201 5.78 43.95 -8.72
CA GLY A 201 4.81 42.90 -9.02
C GLY A 201 5.44 41.69 -9.71
N ALA A 202 4.65 40.62 -9.88
CA ALA A 202 5.11 39.38 -10.50
C ALA A 202 4.02 38.82 -11.43
N LYS A 203 3.96 39.34 -12.66
CA LYS A 203 3.04 38.84 -13.68
C LYS A 203 3.59 37.57 -14.34
N CYS A 204 2.78 36.53 -14.45
CA CYS A 204 3.17 35.32 -15.16
C CYS A 204 3.45 35.59 -16.64
N LEU A 205 4.44 34.88 -17.19
CA LEU A 205 4.79 34.94 -18.60
C LEU A 205 4.38 33.65 -19.28
N THR A 206 3.81 33.76 -20.48
CA THR A 206 3.31 32.64 -21.30
C THR A 206 4.37 31.60 -21.68
N ALA A 207 5.67 31.90 -21.51
CA ALA A 207 6.74 30.93 -21.70
C ALA A 207 7.99 31.28 -20.88
N GLY A 208 8.31 30.43 -19.89
CA GLY A 208 9.65 30.39 -19.27
C GLY A 208 9.86 31.40 -18.16
N ASP A 209 8.84 31.67 -17.35
CA ASP A 209 9.07 32.43 -16.13
C ASP A 209 9.70 31.53 -15.05
N SER A 210 10.85 31.97 -14.55
CA SER A 210 11.73 31.23 -13.64
C SER A 210 11.71 31.79 -12.22
N GLY A 211 10.88 32.82 -11.99
CA GLY A 211 10.66 33.41 -10.67
C GLY A 211 9.96 32.46 -9.71
N ILE A 212 10.10 32.74 -8.41
CA ILE A 212 9.54 31.91 -7.33
C ILE A 212 8.02 31.83 -7.43
N ALA A 213 7.35 32.97 -7.62
CA ALA A 213 5.90 33.01 -7.76
C ALA A 213 5.46 34.12 -8.71
N CYS A 214 4.33 33.91 -9.36
CA CYS A 214 3.68 34.90 -10.21
C CYS A 214 2.16 34.69 -10.22
N ALA A 215 1.42 35.69 -10.71
CA ALA A 215 0.00 35.58 -11.01
C ALA A 215 -0.36 36.20 -12.37
N ILE A 216 -1.48 35.80 -12.95
CA ILE A 216 -2.11 36.41 -14.13
C ILE A 216 -3.64 36.39 -13.98
N THR A 217 -4.32 37.29 -14.69
CA THR A 217 -5.79 37.32 -14.78
C THR A 217 -6.18 37.56 -16.23
N ASN A 218 -7.42 37.24 -16.58
CA ASN A 218 -7.92 37.42 -17.93
C ASN A 218 -8.07 38.92 -18.28
N GLU A 219 -7.39 39.36 -19.35
CA GLU A 219 -7.42 40.75 -19.82
C GLU A 219 -8.53 41.03 -20.85
N THR A 220 -9.19 39.97 -21.31
CA THR A 220 -10.34 40.03 -22.21
C THR A 220 -11.45 39.11 -21.72
N PRO A 221 -12.71 39.34 -22.13
CA PRO A 221 -13.77 38.39 -21.85
C PRO A 221 -13.47 37.03 -22.51
N GLU A 222 -13.43 35.97 -21.71
CA GLU A 222 -13.11 34.61 -22.15
C GLU A 222 -14.31 33.67 -21.97
N LEU A 223 -14.46 32.70 -22.86
CA LEU A 223 -15.60 31.77 -22.81
C LEU A 223 -15.44 30.79 -21.65
N ALA A 224 -16.48 30.68 -20.81
CA ALA A 224 -16.65 29.61 -19.84
C ALA A 224 -17.74 28.62 -20.33
N GLY A 225 -17.97 27.53 -19.61
CA GLY A 225 -19.15 26.66 -19.82
C GLY A 225 -18.82 25.16 -19.97
N VAL A 226 -19.82 24.29 -19.97
CA VAL A 226 -19.64 22.82 -19.76
C VAL A 226 -19.13 22.00 -20.96
N ALA A 227 -18.73 22.61 -22.06
CA ALA A 227 -18.33 21.89 -23.26
C ALA A 227 -16.81 21.64 -23.28
N ASN A 228 -16.38 20.49 -23.80
CA ASN A 228 -14.97 20.15 -24.02
C ASN A 228 -14.08 20.24 -22.76
N GLY A 229 -14.60 19.89 -21.57
CA GLY A 229 -13.79 19.87 -20.34
C GLY A 229 -13.74 21.19 -19.57
N LEU A 230 -14.40 22.22 -20.07
CA LEU A 230 -14.67 23.45 -19.33
C LEU A 230 -15.85 23.24 -18.35
N TRP A 231 -16.03 24.15 -17.38
CA TRP A 231 -17.04 24.07 -16.31
C TRP A 231 -17.97 25.29 -16.29
N PRO A 232 -19.13 25.20 -15.59
CA PRO A 232 -20.04 26.33 -15.45
C PRO A 232 -19.37 27.49 -14.69
N TYR A 233 -19.71 28.71 -15.11
CA TYR A 233 -19.33 29.92 -14.38
C TYR A 233 -20.48 30.90 -14.38
N GLU A 234 -20.76 31.48 -13.22
CA GLU A 234 -21.78 32.49 -13.03
C GLU A 234 -21.14 33.88 -12.85
N ASN A 235 -21.34 34.74 -13.84
CA ASN A 235 -20.99 36.15 -13.76
C ASN A 235 -22.16 37.00 -13.25
N LYS A 236 -21.84 38.08 -12.53
CA LYS A 236 -22.84 39.07 -12.10
C LYS A 236 -23.48 39.83 -13.27
N GLU A 237 -22.66 40.24 -14.24
CA GLU A 237 -23.11 41.00 -15.42
C GLU A 237 -22.37 40.53 -16.67
N GLY A 238 -23.02 40.67 -17.84
CA GLY A 238 -22.44 40.33 -19.15
C GLY A 238 -23.07 39.11 -19.80
N ILE A 239 -22.29 38.41 -20.63
CA ILE A 239 -22.72 37.19 -21.31
C ILE A 239 -22.63 36.04 -20.30
N ALA A 240 -23.68 35.22 -20.20
CA ALA A 240 -23.68 34.06 -19.30
C ALA A 240 -22.60 33.04 -19.71
N ASN A 241 -21.95 32.39 -18.73
CA ASN A 241 -20.82 31.49 -18.95
C ASN A 241 -19.69 32.17 -19.76
N THR A 242 -19.29 33.35 -19.33
CA THR A 242 -18.12 34.05 -19.87
C THR A 242 -17.45 34.69 -18.69
N TYR A 243 -16.14 34.53 -18.55
CA TYR A 243 -15.33 35.26 -17.58
C TYR A 243 -15.22 36.72 -18.06
N PRO A 244 -15.86 37.71 -17.41
CA PRO A 244 -15.60 39.12 -17.73
C PRO A 244 -14.14 39.47 -17.46
N TYR A 245 -13.69 40.61 -17.99
CA TYR A 245 -12.39 41.20 -17.65
C TYR A 245 -12.09 41.11 -16.15
N GLU A 246 -10.91 40.59 -15.77
CA GLU A 246 -10.48 40.40 -14.37
C GLU A 246 -11.44 39.55 -13.53
N SER A 247 -11.92 38.41 -14.02
CA SER A 247 -12.78 37.49 -13.24
C SER A 247 -12.17 36.11 -13.02
N PHE A 248 -11.21 35.72 -13.85
CA PHE A 248 -10.44 34.49 -13.74
C PHE A 248 -9.01 34.83 -13.31
N PHE A 249 -8.52 34.16 -12.29
CA PHE A 249 -7.22 34.38 -11.70
C PHE A 249 -6.47 33.07 -11.63
N GLU A 250 -5.19 33.11 -11.97
CA GLU A 250 -4.31 31.97 -11.86
C GLU A 250 -2.91 32.41 -11.45
N GLY A 251 -2.14 31.47 -10.93
CA GLY A 251 -0.77 31.73 -10.54
C GLY A 251 0.03 30.45 -10.43
N ARG A 252 1.33 30.64 -10.24
CA ARG A 252 2.24 29.56 -9.86
C ARG A 252 3.14 29.92 -8.71
N LEU A 253 3.60 28.86 -8.04
CA LEU A 253 4.60 28.89 -7.00
C LEU A 253 5.56 27.74 -7.21
N ASN A 254 6.83 28.04 -7.44
CA ASN A 254 7.91 27.08 -7.29
C ASN A 254 8.17 26.88 -5.79
N VAL A 255 7.55 25.85 -5.24
CA VAL A 255 7.55 25.51 -3.81
C VAL A 255 8.96 25.17 -3.35
N SER A 256 9.70 24.41 -4.17
CA SER A 256 11.10 24.06 -3.88
C SER A 256 11.99 25.29 -3.70
N LYS A 257 11.90 26.26 -4.61
CA LYS A 257 12.67 27.51 -4.50
C LYS A 257 12.21 28.36 -3.31
N ALA A 258 10.90 28.46 -3.06
CA ALA A 258 10.38 29.24 -1.94
C ALA A 258 10.88 28.72 -0.58
N PHE A 259 10.88 27.41 -0.37
CA PHE A 259 11.42 26.81 0.86
C PHE A 259 12.95 26.90 0.93
N ALA A 260 13.65 26.81 -0.20
CA ALA A 260 15.10 26.98 -0.24
C ALA A 260 15.57 28.37 0.23
N GLU A 261 14.77 29.42 0.05
CA GLU A 261 15.08 30.78 0.55
C GLU A 261 15.24 30.84 2.07
N VAL A 262 14.57 29.93 2.80
CA VAL A 262 14.67 29.80 4.27
C VAL A 262 15.47 28.56 4.70
N GLY A 263 16.19 27.92 3.76
CA GLY A 263 17.07 26.79 4.04
C GLY A 263 16.35 25.46 4.29
N ILE A 264 15.08 25.34 3.89
CA ILE A 264 14.31 24.10 3.98
C ILE A 264 14.47 23.33 2.67
N THR A 265 14.97 22.11 2.78
CA THR A 265 15.19 21.21 1.63
C THR A 265 14.17 20.07 1.55
N GLU A 266 13.51 19.77 2.66
CA GLU A 266 12.45 18.77 2.74
C GLU A 266 11.10 19.47 2.74
N ILE A 267 10.36 19.33 1.65
CA ILE A 267 9.04 19.94 1.50
C ILE A 267 8.01 19.04 2.19
N PRO A 268 7.13 19.60 3.04
CA PRO A 268 6.14 18.80 3.74
C PRO A 268 5.07 18.22 2.81
N CYS A 269 4.40 17.18 3.30
CA CYS A 269 3.25 16.56 2.66
C CYS A 269 1.97 17.39 2.84
N PHE A 270 1.57 18.15 1.82
CA PHE A 270 0.27 18.80 1.83
C PHE A 270 -0.86 17.79 1.57
N SER A 271 -1.97 17.91 2.31
CA SER A 271 -3.14 17.03 2.25
C SER A 271 -4.40 17.74 1.79
N SER A 272 -4.50 19.05 2.03
CA SER A 272 -5.66 19.86 1.64
C SER A 272 -5.24 21.26 1.20
N PHE A 273 -6.14 21.96 0.53
CA PHE A 273 -5.98 23.36 0.18
C PHE A 273 -7.26 24.15 0.48
N LEU A 274 -7.12 25.46 0.67
CA LEU A 274 -8.23 26.38 0.82
C LEU A 274 -7.90 27.70 0.14
N ILE A 275 -8.85 28.18 -0.66
CA ILE A 275 -8.83 29.49 -1.28
C ILE A 275 -9.72 30.39 -0.44
N GLU A 276 -9.28 31.62 -0.19
CA GLU A 276 -10.04 32.62 0.52
C GLU A 276 -10.01 33.98 -0.16
N THR A 277 -11.06 34.78 0.03
CA THR A 277 -11.09 36.19 -0.38
C THR A 277 -11.04 37.10 0.82
N ARG A 278 -10.44 38.29 0.64
CA ARG A 278 -10.14 39.19 1.76
C ARG A 278 -10.32 40.65 1.42
N SER A 279 -10.58 41.46 2.46
CA SER A 279 -10.80 42.90 2.29
C SER A 279 -9.58 43.71 1.81
N SER A 280 -8.37 43.15 1.91
CA SER A 280 -7.10 43.77 1.50
C SER A 280 -5.95 42.76 1.63
N ARG A 281 -4.79 43.03 1.01
CA ARG A 281 -3.58 42.20 1.19
C ARG A 281 -2.99 42.13 2.62
N SER A 282 -3.43 42.96 3.56
CA SER A 282 -2.93 42.87 4.95
C SER A 282 -3.31 41.54 5.59
N GLU A 283 -2.39 40.93 6.32
CA GLU A 283 -2.49 39.62 6.98
C GLU A 283 -3.57 39.59 8.08
N THR A 284 -3.94 40.77 8.59
CA THR A 284 -5.02 40.95 9.58
C THR A 284 -6.36 41.32 8.95
N ALA A 285 -6.45 41.32 7.62
CA ALA A 285 -7.66 41.65 6.87
C ALA A 285 -8.85 40.78 7.27
N GLN A 286 -10.06 41.28 7.02
CA GLN A 286 -11.25 40.46 7.21
C GLN A 286 -11.36 39.47 6.06
N LEU A 287 -11.27 38.18 6.37
CA LEU A 287 -11.59 37.10 5.45
C LEU A 287 -13.09 37.13 5.13
N LYS A 288 -13.43 36.75 3.90
CA LYS A 288 -14.77 36.87 3.33
C LYS A 288 -15.28 35.49 3.00
N ASP A 289 -15.00 35.03 1.79
CA ASP A 289 -15.48 33.77 1.24
C ASP A 289 -14.35 32.74 1.23
N PHE A 290 -14.71 31.45 1.14
CA PHE A 290 -13.73 30.39 0.95
C PHE A 290 -14.27 29.21 0.16
N LEU A 291 -13.35 28.48 -0.47
CA LEU A 291 -13.62 27.14 -0.99
C LEU A 291 -12.34 26.32 -0.89
N GLY A 292 -12.45 25.00 -0.78
CA GLY A 292 -11.29 24.16 -0.59
C GLY A 292 -11.63 22.68 -0.64
N GLY A 293 -10.60 21.85 -0.61
CA GLY A 293 -10.75 20.40 -0.70
C GLY A 293 -9.43 19.67 -0.53
N ASP A 294 -9.43 18.39 -0.91
CA ASP A 294 -8.26 17.54 -0.82
C ASP A 294 -7.19 17.94 -1.84
N PHE A 295 -5.93 17.93 -1.40
CA PHE A 295 -4.74 18.14 -2.23
C PHE A 295 -3.62 17.20 -1.77
N PRO A 296 -3.77 15.87 -1.96
CA PRO A 296 -2.90 14.88 -1.34
C PRO A 296 -1.58 14.71 -2.11
N LEU A 297 -0.55 15.47 -1.73
CA LEU A 297 0.79 15.30 -2.29
C LEU A 297 1.48 14.01 -1.84
N CYS A 298 1.10 13.50 -0.68
CA CYS A 298 1.60 12.23 -0.18
C CYS A 298 0.51 11.17 -0.31
N SER A 299 0.92 10.02 -0.81
CA SER A 299 0.07 8.87 -1.04
C SER A 299 0.93 7.64 -0.80
N ILE A 300 0.31 6.59 -0.31
CA ILE A 300 0.96 5.31 -0.09
C ILE A 300 0.13 4.21 -0.75
N ALA A 301 0.81 3.15 -1.16
CA ALA A 301 0.17 1.92 -1.59
C ALA A 301 0.74 0.75 -0.77
N ILE A 302 -0.08 -0.28 -0.56
CA ILE A 302 0.35 -1.52 0.05
C ILE A 302 0.04 -2.70 -0.85
N THR A 303 0.97 -3.65 -0.90
CA THR A 303 0.77 -4.95 -1.53
C THR A 303 1.22 -6.04 -0.59
N LYS A 304 0.67 -7.24 -0.77
CA LYS A 304 0.95 -8.39 0.08
C LYS A 304 1.13 -9.65 -0.75
N THR A 305 2.14 -10.45 -0.37
CA THR A 305 2.28 -11.84 -0.78
C THR A 305 2.23 -12.73 0.45
N CYS A 306 1.66 -13.93 0.32
CA CYS A 306 1.62 -14.90 1.40
C CYS A 306 1.50 -16.33 0.86
N GLY A 307 1.95 -17.30 1.65
CA GLY A 307 1.83 -18.72 1.31
C GLY A 307 2.06 -19.62 2.51
N ALA A 308 1.38 -20.77 2.51
CA ALA A 308 1.62 -21.83 3.47
C ALA A 308 2.97 -22.48 3.18
N THR A 309 3.89 -22.41 4.14
CA THR A 309 5.26 -22.92 3.99
C THR A 309 5.51 -24.21 4.77
N GLU A 310 4.68 -24.50 5.76
CA GLU A 310 4.85 -25.66 6.64
C GLU A 310 3.50 -26.15 7.21
N LEU A 311 3.35 -27.48 7.35
CA LEU A 311 2.33 -28.11 8.18
C LEU A 311 2.92 -28.41 9.56
N THR A 312 2.47 -27.69 10.57
CA THR A 312 2.94 -27.83 11.95
C THR A 312 2.51 -29.17 12.57
N GLY A 313 3.19 -29.57 13.63
CA GLY A 313 2.88 -30.80 14.36
C GLY A 313 1.49 -30.85 15.04
N SER A 314 0.73 -29.76 15.04
CA SER A 314 -0.66 -29.67 15.52
C SER A 314 -1.69 -29.66 14.38
N ASN A 315 -1.30 -30.05 13.16
CA ASN A 315 -2.15 -30.06 11.96
C ASN A 315 -2.65 -28.65 11.55
N GLN A 316 -1.85 -27.63 11.81
CA GLN A 316 -2.08 -26.24 11.39
C GLN A 316 -1.00 -25.80 10.40
N PHE A 317 -1.28 -24.83 9.56
CA PHE A 317 -0.37 -24.29 8.56
C PHE A 317 0.34 -23.03 9.05
N ARG A 318 1.65 -22.97 8.87
CA ARG A 318 2.43 -21.74 9.01
C ARG A 318 2.31 -20.96 7.70
N ILE A 319 1.71 -19.78 7.76
CA ILE A 319 1.59 -18.88 6.61
C ILE A 319 2.64 -17.78 6.75
N ASP A 320 3.63 -17.78 5.85
CA ASP A 320 4.57 -16.68 5.73
C ASP A 320 3.98 -15.58 4.85
N TYR A 321 4.27 -14.33 5.19
CA TYR A 321 3.85 -13.19 4.38
C TYR A 321 4.95 -12.13 4.25
N THR A 322 4.86 -11.35 3.17
CA THR A 322 5.65 -10.14 2.95
C THR A 322 4.72 -9.02 2.49
N LEU A 323 4.78 -7.91 3.21
CA LEU A 323 4.12 -6.66 2.89
C LEU A 323 5.13 -5.74 2.20
N THR A 324 4.70 -5.07 1.14
CA THR A 324 5.48 -4.02 0.49
C THR A 324 4.66 -2.74 0.51
N LEU A 325 5.14 -1.75 1.26
CA LEU A 325 4.60 -0.39 1.24
C LEU A 325 5.39 0.43 0.24
N THR A 326 4.69 1.24 -0.55
CA THR A 326 5.28 2.14 -1.54
C THR A 326 4.81 3.56 -1.27
N ASN A 327 5.72 4.54 -1.20
CA ASN A 327 5.34 5.94 -1.26
C ASN A 327 4.98 6.27 -2.72
N THR A 328 3.69 6.29 -3.02
CA THR A 328 3.14 6.63 -4.34
C THR A 328 2.89 8.12 -4.50
N GLY A 329 3.08 8.90 -3.43
CA GLY A 329 3.03 10.34 -3.43
C GLY A 329 4.22 10.96 -4.14
N VAL A 330 4.14 12.27 -4.28
CA VAL A 330 5.21 13.11 -4.81
C VAL A 330 6.09 13.71 -3.72
N GLY A 331 5.60 13.84 -2.49
CA GLY A 331 6.40 14.27 -1.34
C GLY A 331 7.17 13.12 -0.69
N SER A 332 8.31 13.42 -0.08
CA SER A 332 8.95 12.49 0.85
C SER A 332 8.19 12.51 2.17
N ILE A 333 8.03 11.34 2.79
CA ILE A 333 7.44 11.20 4.11
C ILE A 333 8.58 11.25 5.13
N GLY A 334 8.46 12.10 6.15
CA GLY A 334 9.52 12.30 7.15
C GLY A 334 9.84 11.01 7.94
N SER A 335 11.10 10.85 8.36
CA SER A 335 11.56 9.69 9.14
C SER A 335 10.87 9.53 10.51
N GLY A 336 10.33 10.61 11.05
CA GLY A 336 9.58 10.64 12.31
C GLY A 336 8.07 10.41 12.17
N GLU A 337 7.55 10.25 10.95
CA GLU A 337 6.13 9.98 10.74
C GLU A 337 5.82 8.51 11.08
N THR A 338 4.64 8.26 11.65
CA THR A 338 4.27 6.90 12.09
C THR A 338 3.51 6.16 10.99
N VAL A 339 4.04 5.00 10.60
CA VAL A 339 3.38 4.02 9.73
C VAL A 339 2.60 3.05 10.61
N THR A 340 1.31 2.87 10.32
CA THR A 340 0.47 1.84 10.93
C THR A 340 0.04 0.81 9.89
N ILE A 341 0.13 -0.46 10.23
CA ILE A 341 -0.27 -1.61 9.41
C ILE A 341 -1.22 -2.46 10.22
N ASP A 342 -2.44 -2.66 9.74
CA ASP A 342 -3.43 -3.54 10.34
C ASP A 342 -3.63 -4.76 9.42
N ASP A 343 -3.36 -5.96 9.96
CA ASP A 343 -3.37 -7.21 9.20
C ASP A 343 -4.43 -8.16 9.72
N SER A 344 -5.27 -8.65 8.83
CA SER A 344 -6.45 -9.46 9.13
C SER A 344 -6.48 -10.72 8.24
N PRO A 345 -5.81 -11.81 8.66
CA PRO A 345 -5.95 -13.11 8.00
C PRO A 345 -7.39 -13.65 8.11
N SER A 346 -7.87 -14.36 7.09
CA SER A 346 -9.21 -14.98 7.08
C SER A 346 -9.38 -16.06 8.14
N ASP A 347 -8.28 -16.72 8.50
CA ASP A 347 -8.20 -17.70 9.58
C ASP A 347 -6.84 -17.54 10.28
N GLY A 348 -6.88 -16.82 11.41
CA GLY A 348 -5.71 -16.42 12.19
C GLY A 348 -6.07 -15.31 13.18
N THR A 349 -5.08 -14.85 13.95
CA THR A 349 -5.24 -13.68 14.84
C THR A 349 -4.80 -12.42 14.10
N ALA A 350 -5.67 -11.42 14.04
CA ALA A 350 -5.33 -10.12 13.49
C ALA A 350 -4.22 -9.46 14.33
N PHE A 351 -3.35 -8.69 13.70
CA PHE A 351 -2.30 -7.93 14.37
C PHE A 351 -2.19 -6.52 13.83
N SER A 352 -1.55 -5.65 14.61
CA SER A 352 -1.27 -4.27 14.22
C SER A 352 0.19 -3.95 14.52
N VAL A 353 0.85 -3.26 13.60
CA VAL A 353 2.21 -2.73 13.75
C VAL A 353 2.12 -1.22 13.59
N SER A 354 2.64 -0.48 14.56
CA SER A 354 2.69 0.99 14.49
C SER A 354 4.08 1.45 14.92
N GLN A 355 4.85 2.00 13.98
CA GLN A 355 6.23 2.43 14.18
C GLN A 355 6.58 3.61 13.27
N ASP A 356 7.60 4.38 13.66
CA ASP A 356 8.11 5.47 12.83
C ASP A 356 8.72 4.94 11.51
N VAL A 357 8.65 5.74 10.44
CA VAL A 357 9.23 5.44 9.13
C VAL A 357 10.69 4.99 9.25
N SER A 358 11.48 5.63 10.11
CA SER A 358 12.87 5.26 10.37
C SER A 358 13.06 3.81 10.81
N ALA A 359 12.10 3.21 11.51
CA ALA A 359 12.17 1.81 11.95
C ALA A 359 11.99 0.83 10.78
N PHE A 360 11.16 1.19 9.78
CA PHE A 360 10.97 0.39 8.57
C PHE A 360 12.12 0.55 7.57
N ALA A 361 12.71 1.75 7.51
CA ALA A 361 13.78 2.09 6.58
C ALA A 361 15.20 1.81 7.12
N ASN A 362 15.35 1.01 8.18
CA ASN A 362 16.64 0.73 8.85
C ASN A 362 17.44 2.01 9.21
N GLY A 363 16.75 3.08 9.59
CA GLY A 363 17.35 4.35 10.02
C GLY A 363 17.64 5.35 8.90
N ALA A 364 17.01 5.24 7.72
CA ALA A 364 17.07 6.28 6.69
C ALA A 364 16.36 7.57 7.13
N ASP A 365 16.79 8.71 6.56
CA ASP A 365 16.35 10.06 6.94
C ASP A 365 14.89 10.38 6.53
N GLY A 366 14.23 9.51 5.75
CA GLY A 366 12.83 9.62 5.34
C GLY A 366 12.42 8.50 4.40
N TRP A 367 11.21 8.58 3.86
CA TRP A 367 10.64 7.65 2.88
C TRP A 367 10.32 8.40 1.58
N SER A 368 11.20 8.23 0.60
CA SER A 368 11.22 9.01 -0.65
C SER A 368 10.12 8.55 -1.63
N PRO A 369 9.70 9.39 -2.58
CA PRO A 369 8.80 8.98 -3.66
C PRO A 369 9.31 7.73 -4.39
N ASN A 370 8.40 6.78 -4.65
CA ASN A 370 8.65 5.47 -5.26
C ASN A 370 9.55 4.51 -4.45
N GLU A 371 10.01 4.90 -3.26
CA GLU A 371 10.74 4.00 -2.39
C GLU A 371 9.80 2.95 -1.80
N MET A 372 10.31 1.71 -1.69
CA MET A 372 9.57 0.59 -1.15
C MET A 372 10.13 0.18 0.20
N LEU A 373 9.26 0.08 1.19
CA LEU A 373 9.55 -0.48 2.52
C LEU A 373 8.92 -1.88 2.61
N THR A 374 9.61 -2.81 3.25
CA THR A 374 9.16 -4.20 3.36
C THR A 374 9.01 -4.62 4.81
N TYR A 375 7.96 -5.39 5.09
CA TYR A 375 7.72 -6.00 6.39
C TYR A 375 7.29 -7.45 6.21
N SER A 376 7.99 -8.37 6.85
CA SER A 376 7.72 -9.81 6.73
C SER A 376 7.45 -10.43 8.10
N GLY A 377 6.63 -11.46 8.10
CA GLY A 377 6.28 -12.20 9.30
C GLY A 377 5.54 -13.49 8.97
N TYR A 378 4.95 -14.09 9.99
CA TYR A 378 4.15 -15.30 9.83
C TYR A 378 2.99 -15.34 10.82
N TYR A 379 1.99 -16.17 10.51
CA TYR A 379 0.92 -16.55 11.43
C TYR A 379 0.57 -18.03 11.27
N ILE A 380 -0.16 -18.57 12.25
CA ILE A 380 -0.64 -19.96 12.22
C ILE A 380 -2.13 -19.96 11.82
N SER A 381 -2.49 -20.85 10.89
CA SER A 381 -3.83 -20.99 10.31
C SER A 381 -4.28 -22.45 10.34
N ASN A 382 -5.58 -22.71 10.44
CA ASN A 382 -6.15 -24.05 10.23
C ASN A 382 -6.47 -24.30 8.75
N VAL A 383 -6.39 -23.26 7.92
CA VAL A 383 -6.64 -23.33 6.47
C VAL A 383 -5.30 -23.39 5.71
N ASN A 384 -5.23 -24.30 4.74
CA ASN A 384 -4.08 -24.41 3.85
C ASN A 384 -4.12 -23.31 2.78
N GLY A 385 -3.46 -22.18 3.06
CA GLY A 385 -3.55 -20.96 2.25
C GLY A 385 -4.60 -20.02 2.83
N GLY A 386 -5.68 -19.76 2.08
CA GLY A 386 -6.75 -18.85 2.48
C GLY A 386 -6.53 -17.42 1.95
N THR A 387 -7.12 -16.43 2.61
CA THR A 387 -6.93 -15.02 2.22
C THR A 387 -6.39 -14.20 3.39
N ASN A 388 -5.69 -13.13 3.08
CA ASN A 388 -5.22 -12.20 4.11
C ASN A 388 -5.37 -10.76 3.62
N THR A 389 -6.09 -9.96 4.40
CA THR A 389 -6.40 -8.56 4.13
C THR A 389 -5.50 -7.66 4.97
N VAL A 390 -4.95 -6.61 4.36
CA VAL A 390 -4.10 -5.63 5.02
C VAL A 390 -4.55 -4.21 4.70
N ASP A 391 -4.51 -3.36 5.72
CA ASP A 391 -4.69 -1.92 5.66
C ASP A 391 -3.40 -1.24 6.14
N ALA A 392 -3.06 -0.10 5.55
CA ALA A 392 -1.89 0.68 5.98
C ALA A 392 -2.18 2.18 5.93
N SER A 393 -1.61 2.91 6.87
CA SER A 393 -1.72 4.37 6.95
C SER A 393 -0.42 5.01 7.42
N VAL A 394 -0.23 6.28 7.08
CA VAL A 394 0.81 7.13 7.64
C VAL A 394 0.15 8.32 8.32
N SER A 395 0.52 8.57 9.57
CA SER A 395 0.02 9.73 10.33
C SER A 395 1.04 10.87 10.35
N PHE A 396 0.56 12.10 10.14
CA PHE A 396 1.29 13.36 10.23
C PHE A 396 0.69 14.21 11.35
N GLY A 397 1.08 13.93 12.60
CA GLY A 397 0.44 14.55 13.76
C GLY A 397 -1.04 14.16 13.91
N SER A 398 -1.97 15.07 13.61
CA SER A 398 -3.42 14.83 13.64
C SER A 398 -4.00 14.30 12.33
N ALA A 399 -3.25 14.37 11.23
CA ALA A 399 -3.68 13.94 9.91
C ALA A 399 -3.24 12.50 9.61
N SER A 400 -3.91 11.83 8.68
CA SER A 400 -3.42 10.57 8.11
C SER A 400 -3.72 10.47 6.62
N ILE A 401 -2.84 9.73 5.93
CA ILE A 401 -3.10 9.18 4.60
C ILE A 401 -3.24 7.67 4.72
N ASP A 402 -4.17 7.10 3.97
CA ASP A 402 -4.47 5.67 3.98
C ASP A 402 -4.15 5.09 2.61
N ALA A 403 -3.58 3.89 2.60
CA ALA A 403 -3.48 3.07 1.40
C ALA A 403 -4.83 2.41 1.12
N ASP A 404 -5.11 2.12 -0.15
CA ASP A 404 -6.22 1.22 -0.49
C ASP A 404 -5.99 -0.15 0.16
N GLN A 405 -7.06 -0.68 0.76
CA GLN A 405 -7.04 -2.01 1.34
C GLN A 405 -6.62 -3.06 0.31
N TYR A 406 -5.73 -3.96 0.70
CA TYR A 406 -5.25 -5.03 -0.18
C TYR A 406 -5.59 -6.41 0.40
N THR A 407 -6.20 -7.28 -0.40
CA THR A 407 -6.45 -8.69 -0.02
C THR A 407 -5.67 -9.64 -0.92
N ALA A 408 -4.77 -10.40 -0.32
CA ALA A 408 -4.03 -11.46 -0.99
C ALA A 408 -4.73 -12.81 -0.82
N THR A 409 -4.70 -13.64 -1.85
CA THR A 409 -4.94 -15.09 -1.73
C THR A 409 -3.60 -15.76 -1.46
N CYS A 410 -3.48 -16.46 -0.34
CA CYS A 410 -2.23 -17.11 0.04
C CYS A 410 -2.09 -18.45 -0.67
N ASP A 411 -0.89 -18.71 -1.19
CA ASP A 411 -0.58 -19.98 -1.84
C ASP A 411 -0.75 -21.15 -0.84
N SER A 412 -1.35 -22.24 -1.30
CA SER A 412 -1.50 -23.45 -0.49
C SER A 412 -0.23 -24.31 -0.56
N LEU A 413 0.09 -24.98 0.55
CA LEU A 413 1.13 -25.99 0.64
C LEU A 413 0.66 -27.24 -0.10
N ALA A 414 1.43 -27.67 -1.10
CA ALA A 414 1.14 -28.90 -1.84
C ALA A 414 1.47 -30.13 -0.96
N LEU A 415 0.44 -30.90 -0.61
CA LEU A 415 0.55 -32.14 0.17
C LEU A 415 0.28 -33.36 -0.71
N SER A 416 1.03 -34.43 -0.48
CA SER A 416 0.99 -35.74 -1.13
C SER A 416 0.75 -36.88 -0.11
N PRO A 417 -0.49 -37.06 0.39
CA PRO A 417 -0.82 -38.17 1.29
C PRO A 417 -0.64 -39.53 0.59
N MET A 418 0.03 -40.48 1.25
CA MET A 418 0.34 -41.79 0.68
C MET A 418 0.27 -42.88 1.75
N LEU A 419 -0.22 -44.07 1.37
CA LEU A 419 -0.42 -45.19 2.27
C LEU A 419 0.08 -46.50 1.66
N SER A 420 0.82 -47.28 2.45
CA SER A 420 1.22 -48.65 2.11
C SER A 420 0.62 -49.65 3.09
N ILE A 421 0.34 -50.86 2.60
CA ILE A 421 -0.12 -51.98 3.41
C ILE A 421 0.69 -53.22 3.05
N VAL A 422 1.10 -53.97 4.08
CA VAL A 422 1.73 -55.28 3.95
C VAL A 422 0.99 -56.25 4.86
N LYS A 423 0.64 -57.41 4.31
CA LYS A 423 -0.03 -58.47 5.05
C LYS A 423 0.79 -59.75 5.01
N ASN A 424 1.01 -60.31 6.18
CA ASN A 424 1.61 -61.63 6.35
C ASN A 424 0.62 -62.55 7.06
N CYS A 425 0.73 -63.85 6.83
CA CYS A 425 -0.07 -64.83 7.56
C CYS A 425 0.76 -66.06 7.96
N SER A 426 0.21 -66.84 8.87
CA SER A 426 0.62 -68.22 9.14
C SER A 426 -0.61 -69.07 9.47
N VAL A 427 -0.46 -70.39 9.43
CA VAL A 427 -1.54 -71.34 9.76
C VAL A 427 -1.06 -72.32 10.80
N SER A 428 -1.96 -72.66 11.72
CA SER A 428 -1.72 -73.59 12.82
C SER A 428 -2.97 -74.44 13.08
N LEU A 429 -2.81 -75.56 13.78
CA LEU A 429 -3.94 -76.37 14.25
C LEU A 429 -4.16 -76.08 15.74
N GLU A 430 -5.40 -75.85 16.13
CA GLU A 430 -5.80 -75.57 17.52
C GLU A 430 -6.96 -76.47 17.93
N GLU A 431 -6.99 -76.91 19.20
CA GLU A 431 -8.16 -77.62 19.73
C GLU A 431 -9.22 -76.61 20.17
N THR A 432 -10.43 -76.72 19.64
CA THR A 432 -11.56 -75.87 20.05
C THR A 432 -12.83 -76.71 20.13
N GLY A 433 -13.50 -76.70 21.29
CA GLY A 433 -14.76 -77.43 21.47
C GLY A 433 -14.65 -78.95 21.32
N GLY A 434 -13.47 -79.53 21.60
CA GLY A 434 -13.20 -80.97 21.47
C GLY A 434 -12.94 -81.46 20.04
N VAL A 435 -12.72 -80.54 19.09
CA VAL A 435 -12.27 -80.85 17.72
C VAL A 435 -10.98 -80.08 17.39
N VAL A 436 -10.18 -80.61 16.46
CA VAL A 436 -9.03 -79.89 15.91
C VAL A 436 -9.52 -78.97 14.79
N ALA A 437 -9.44 -77.67 15.02
CA ALA A 437 -9.77 -76.63 14.07
C ALA A 437 -8.49 -76.06 13.43
N LEU A 438 -8.62 -75.61 12.19
CA LEU A 438 -7.58 -74.83 11.55
C LEU A 438 -7.68 -73.39 12.02
N ARG A 439 -6.55 -72.81 12.42
CA ARG A 439 -6.42 -71.41 12.79
C ARG A 439 -5.50 -70.72 11.79
N LYS A 440 -5.92 -69.53 11.33
CA LYS A 440 -5.09 -68.64 10.52
C LYS A 440 -4.76 -67.40 11.34
N ASP A 441 -3.47 -67.21 11.60
CA ASP A 441 -2.92 -66.01 12.23
C ASP A 441 -2.44 -65.05 11.14
N TYR A 442 -2.57 -63.74 11.37
CA TYR A 442 -2.08 -62.74 10.42
C TYR A 442 -1.59 -61.47 11.12
N ASP A 443 -0.65 -60.81 10.44
CA ASP A 443 -0.13 -59.49 10.80
C ASP A 443 -0.35 -58.55 9.60
N ILE A 444 -1.00 -57.42 9.85
CA ILE A 444 -1.20 -56.36 8.86
C ILE A 444 -0.44 -55.13 9.34
N THR A 445 0.53 -54.69 8.54
CA THR A 445 1.24 -53.42 8.77
C THR A 445 0.69 -52.39 7.79
N VAL A 446 0.16 -51.28 8.32
CA VAL A 446 -0.29 -50.14 7.52
C VAL A 446 0.60 -48.95 7.86
N CYS A 447 1.20 -48.32 6.85
CA CYS A 447 2.08 -47.18 7.04
C CYS A 447 1.60 -45.95 6.26
N ASN A 448 1.73 -44.78 6.88
CA ASN A 448 1.69 -43.50 6.21
C ASN A 448 3.08 -43.20 5.67
N THR A 449 3.17 -43.10 4.35
CA THR A 449 4.40 -42.86 3.60
C THR A 449 4.38 -41.50 2.89
N GLY A 450 3.31 -40.73 3.12
CA GLY A 450 3.14 -39.37 2.60
C GLY A 450 3.52 -38.29 3.62
N ASP A 451 3.14 -37.06 3.31
CA ASP A 451 3.48 -35.82 4.04
C ASP A 451 2.28 -35.19 4.77
N ALA A 452 1.19 -35.95 4.93
CA ALA A 452 -0.01 -35.49 5.59
C ALA A 452 -0.56 -36.56 6.53
N PRO A 453 -1.15 -36.19 7.68
CA PRO A 453 -1.77 -37.12 8.61
C PRO A 453 -2.95 -37.87 7.95
N LEU A 454 -3.19 -39.10 8.39
CA LEU A 454 -4.19 -40.01 7.84
C LEU A 454 -5.06 -40.63 8.94
N ASP A 455 -6.37 -40.60 8.75
CA ASP A 455 -7.33 -41.38 9.52
C ASP A 455 -7.67 -42.66 8.74
N VAL A 456 -7.15 -43.80 9.21
CA VAL A 456 -7.19 -45.09 8.52
C VAL A 456 -8.34 -45.95 9.04
N THR A 457 -9.02 -46.62 8.13
CA THR A 457 -9.93 -47.74 8.37
C THR A 457 -9.36 -49.01 7.73
N LEU A 458 -9.35 -50.11 8.46
CA LEU A 458 -8.77 -51.39 8.04
C LEU A 458 -9.81 -52.51 8.14
N THR A 459 -9.98 -53.24 7.04
CA THR A 459 -10.89 -54.38 6.95
C THR A 459 -10.22 -55.59 6.30
N ASP A 460 -10.83 -56.76 6.49
CA ASP A 460 -10.41 -58.01 5.87
C ASP A 460 -11.52 -58.63 5.00
N SER A 461 -11.14 -59.26 3.89
CA SER A 461 -12.10 -59.90 2.98
C SER A 461 -12.76 -61.17 3.55
N VAL A 462 -12.14 -61.81 4.55
CA VAL A 462 -12.60 -63.08 5.14
C VAL A 462 -12.85 -62.95 6.65
N ASP A 463 -11.98 -62.24 7.37
CA ASP A 463 -12.21 -61.94 8.78
C ASP A 463 -13.18 -60.76 8.92
N THR A 464 -14.48 -61.06 8.96
CA THR A 464 -15.53 -60.04 9.07
C THR A 464 -15.55 -59.33 10.43
N ASN A 465 -14.80 -59.81 11.43
CA ASN A 465 -14.69 -59.14 12.72
C ASN A 465 -13.59 -58.07 12.72
N LEU A 466 -12.66 -58.11 11.77
CA LEU A 466 -11.65 -57.08 11.62
C LEU A 466 -12.27 -55.80 11.04
N ASN A 467 -12.46 -54.83 11.91
CA ASN A 467 -12.88 -53.47 11.56
C ASN A 467 -12.17 -52.48 12.49
N ALA A 468 -10.90 -52.20 12.18
CA ALA A 468 -10.06 -51.32 12.99
C ALA A 468 -10.03 -49.90 12.40
N ALA A 469 -9.97 -48.90 13.28
CA ALA A 469 -9.77 -47.50 12.91
C ALA A 469 -8.67 -46.89 13.78
N PHE A 470 -7.73 -46.17 13.17
CA PHE A 470 -6.61 -45.54 13.84
C PHE A 470 -6.05 -44.38 13.00
N SER A 471 -5.41 -43.42 13.65
CA SER A 471 -4.74 -42.32 12.96
C SER A 471 -3.25 -42.63 12.81
N LEU A 472 -2.72 -42.38 11.62
CA LEU A 472 -1.29 -42.36 11.34
C LEU A 472 -0.89 -40.92 11.10
N ASP A 473 0.00 -40.40 11.93
CA ASP A 473 0.67 -39.13 11.63
C ASP A 473 1.60 -39.31 10.42
N PHE A 474 2.25 -38.25 9.96
CA PHE A 474 3.28 -38.33 8.92
C PHE A 474 4.68 -38.19 9.51
N ALA A 475 5.68 -38.53 8.70
CA ALA A 475 7.08 -38.38 9.10
C ALA A 475 7.45 -36.88 9.19
N LYS A 476 7.70 -36.39 10.40
CA LYS A 476 8.15 -35.01 10.65
C LYS A 476 9.63 -34.86 10.34
N GLN A 477 10.01 -33.64 9.98
CA GLN A 477 11.40 -33.20 9.88
C GLN A 477 11.64 -32.11 10.92
N CYS A 478 12.78 -32.16 11.60
CA CYS A 478 13.20 -31.07 12.48
C CYS A 478 14.11 -30.10 11.69
N LEU A 479 13.99 -28.81 12.00
CA LEU A 479 14.89 -27.77 11.49
C LEU A 479 15.76 -27.20 12.62
N THR A 480 15.26 -27.27 13.85
CA THR A 480 15.86 -26.71 15.06
C THR A 480 15.64 -27.64 16.26
N ASP A 481 16.45 -27.48 17.29
CA ASP A 481 16.28 -28.24 18.54
C ASP A 481 14.93 -27.96 19.23
N SER A 482 14.27 -26.84 18.93
CA SER A 482 12.93 -26.53 19.47
C SER A 482 11.82 -27.36 18.86
N ASP A 483 12.07 -28.01 17.72
CA ASP A 483 11.10 -28.90 17.08
C ASP A 483 11.07 -30.28 17.77
N CYS A 484 12.08 -30.55 18.61
CA CYS A 484 12.27 -31.81 19.33
C CYS A 484 11.81 -31.68 20.79
N GLY A 485 11.34 -32.79 21.35
CA GLY A 485 10.98 -32.89 22.76
C GLY A 485 12.20 -32.92 23.67
N SER A 486 11.92 -32.72 24.96
CA SER A 486 12.93 -32.65 26.00
C SER A 486 13.84 -33.90 26.01
N GLY A 487 15.14 -33.70 25.75
CA GLY A 487 16.15 -34.77 25.70
C GLY A 487 16.55 -35.21 24.28
N TYR A 488 15.95 -34.61 23.26
CA TYR A 488 16.30 -34.81 21.85
C TYR A 488 16.84 -33.49 21.25
N SER A 489 17.69 -33.62 20.23
CA SER A 489 18.24 -32.52 19.44
C SER A 489 18.07 -32.81 17.96
N CYS A 490 17.94 -31.76 17.16
CA CYS A 490 17.76 -31.91 15.73
C CYS A 490 19.11 -32.20 15.05
N ASP A 491 19.25 -33.38 14.46
CA ASP A 491 20.41 -33.68 13.62
C ASP A 491 20.22 -33.00 12.26
N THR A 492 20.97 -31.93 12.02
CA THR A 492 20.90 -31.12 10.80
C THR A 492 21.25 -31.88 9.52
N ASN A 493 21.85 -33.07 9.59
CA ASN A 493 22.13 -33.90 8.41
C ASN A 493 20.97 -34.83 8.05
N THR A 494 20.30 -35.38 9.05
CA THR A 494 19.21 -36.35 8.86
C THR A 494 17.83 -35.71 8.97
N LEU A 495 17.75 -34.49 9.50
CA LEU A 495 16.53 -33.74 9.83
C LEU A 495 15.62 -34.52 10.80
N MET A 496 16.24 -35.27 11.72
CA MET A 496 15.56 -36.10 12.71
C MET A 496 15.91 -35.66 14.13
N CYS A 497 14.93 -35.73 15.02
CA CYS A 497 15.15 -35.55 16.46
C CYS A 497 15.81 -36.80 17.03
N THR A 498 17.06 -36.67 17.49
CA THR A 498 17.86 -37.76 18.06
C THR A 498 18.29 -37.45 19.48
N ASN A 499 18.26 -38.44 20.37
CA ASN A 499 18.86 -38.31 21.71
C ASN A 499 20.37 -38.63 21.66
N THR A 500 21.05 -38.49 22.80
CA THR A 500 22.49 -38.81 22.93
C THR A 500 22.85 -40.27 22.69
N ASP A 501 21.88 -41.19 22.75
CA ASP A 501 22.06 -42.62 22.51
C ASP A 501 21.78 -43.00 21.03
N GLY A 502 21.34 -42.04 20.21
CA GLY A 502 21.00 -42.22 18.80
C GLY A 502 19.58 -42.70 18.56
N ASP A 503 18.72 -42.70 19.58
CA ASP A 503 17.30 -43.04 19.41
C ASP A 503 16.53 -41.88 18.78
N LEU A 504 15.59 -42.22 17.91
CA LEU A 504 14.71 -41.26 17.24
C LEU A 504 13.52 -40.91 18.12
N GLU A 505 13.16 -39.63 18.17
CA GLU A 505 11.89 -39.19 18.72
C GLU A 505 10.74 -39.59 17.78
N GLY A 506 9.62 -40.05 18.36
CA GLY A 506 8.50 -40.62 17.60
C GLY A 506 7.99 -39.72 16.47
N ASN A 507 7.68 -40.35 15.33
CA ASN A 507 7.30 -39.75 14.03
C ASN A 507 8.40 -38.94 13.32
N PHE A 508 9.65 -38.86 13.81
CA PHE A 508 10.76 -38.25 13.06
C PHE A 508 11.58 -39.32 12.33
N GLY A 509 11.50 -39.32 11.00
CA GLY A 509 12.22 -40.24 10.11
C GLY A 509 11.51 -41.57 9.82
N GLY A 510 11.38 -41.89 8.53
CA GLY A 510 10.76 -43.14 8.04
C GLY A 510 9.22 -43.13 8.04
N ASP A 511 8.60 -44.18 7.52
CA ASP A 511 7.14 -44.31 7.43
C ASP A 511 6.51 -44.49 8.83
N VAL A 512 5.39 -43.83 9.11
CA VAL A 512 4.66 -43.99 10.38
C VAL A 512 3.70 -45.17 10.25
N CYS A 513 3.98 -46.27 10.95
CA CYS A 513 3.27 -47.53 10.79
C CYS A 513 2.46 -47.94 12.02
N ASN A 514 1.32 -48.59 11.79
CA ASN A 514 0.58 -49.34 12.79
C ASN A 514 0.49 -50.83 12.39
N VAL A 515 0.70 -51.72 13.36
CA VAL A 515 0.63 -53.17 13.16
C VAL A 515 -0.60 -53.72 13.86
N THR A 516 -1.45 -54.41 13.10
CA THR A 516 -2.63 -55.12 13.61
C THR A 516 -2.40 -56.62 13.48
N THR A 517 -2.39 -57.31 14.61
CA THR A 517 -2.25 -58.78 14.69
C THR A 517 -3.58 -59.38 15.15
N ASP A 518 -4.09 -60.37 14.41
CA ASP A 518 -5.27 -61.12 14.84
C ASP A 518 -5.29 -62.53 14.21
N ASN A 519 -6.34 -63.28 14.47
CA ASN A 519 -6.54 -64.64 14.00
C ASN A 519 -8.02 -64.94 13.76
N TYR A 520 -8.28 -65.91 12.88
CA TYR A 520 -9.63 -66.44 12.70
C TYR A 520 -9.62 -67.94 12.41
N LEU A 521 -10.77 -68.58 12.64
CA LEU A 521 -11.03 -69.97 12.29
C LEU A 521 -11.75 -69.99 10.93
N PRO A 522 -11.12 -70.47 9.84
CA PRO A 522 -11.74 -70.51 8.52
C PRO A 522 -12.98 -71.41 8.53
N SER A 523 -14.09 -70.91 7.99
CA SER A 523 -15.35 -71.66 7.87
C SER A 523 -15.33 -72.70 6.75
N THR A 524 -14.39 -72.59 5.82
CA THR A 524 -14.16 -73.53 4.72
C THR A 524 -12.66 -73.86 4.61
N LEU A 525 -12.36 -75.14 4.35
CA LEU A 525 -11.01 -75.59 4.06
C LEU A 525 -10.71 -75.44 2.56
N PRO A 526 -9.45 -75.17 2.16
CA PRO A 526 -9.08 -75.14 0.75
C PRO A 526 -9.34 -76.49 0.08
N THR A 527 -10.03 -76.48 -1.05
CA THR A 527 -10.25 -77.69 -1.88
C THR A 527 -9.36 -77.63 -3.12
N GLY A 528 -8.50 -78.63 -3.32
CA GLY A 528 -7.61 -78.72 -4.50
C GLY A 528 -6.16 -79.05 -4.14
N SER A 529 -5.31 -79.21 -5.16
CA SER A 529 -3.91 -79.65 -5.00
C SER A 529 -2.94 -78.59 -4.45
N SER A 530 -3.38 -77.34 -4.27
CA SER A 530 -2.55 -76.24 -3.79
C SER A 530 -2.71 -75.92 -2.29
N GLY A 531 -3.79 -76.33 -1.62
CA GLY A 531 -3.92 -76.28 -0.16
C GLY A 531 -3.72 -74.91 0.52
N THR A 532 -3.99 -73.78 -0.14
CA THR A 532 -3.69 -72.43 0.37
C THR A 532 -4.92 -71.69 0.91
N LEU A 533 -4.77 -70.98 2.03
CA LEU A 533 -5.75 -69.99 2.50
C LEU A 533 -5.29 -68.58 2.17
N SER A 534 -6.06 -67.86 1.36
CA SER A 534 -5.77 -66.47 0.98
C SER A 534 -6.87 -65.52 1.49
N ASN A 535 -6.47 -64.37 2.01
CA ASN A 535 -7.40 -63.27 2.33
C ASN A 535 -6.72 -61.92 2.14
N THR A 536 -7.49 -60.93 1.72
CA THR A 536 -7.01 -59.58 1.39
C THR A 536 -7.37 -58.63 2.53
N ALA A 537 -6.37 -57.93 3.06
CA ALA A 537 -6.61 -56.78 3.92
C ALA A 537 -6.73 -55.53 3.07
N THR A 538 -7.64 -54.63 3.41
CA THR A 538 -7.84 -53.35 2.70
C THR A 538 -7.80 -52.22 3.71
N ALA A 539 -6.86 -51.29 3.52
CA ALA A 539 -6.79 -50.05 4.26
C ALA A 539 -7.33 -48.90 3.40
N LYS A 540 -8.16 -48.05 3.98
CA LYS A 540 -8.66 -46.80 3.38
C LYS A 540 -8.41 -45.66 4.34
N ALA A 541 -7.94 -44.52 3.86
CA ALA A 541 -7.66 -43.37 4.71
C ALA A 541 -8.15 -42.06 4.11
N THR A 542 -8.53 -41.15 5.00
CA THR A 542 -8.79 -39.73 4.73
C THR A 542 -7.74 -38.88 5.42
N SER A 543 -7.42 -37.69 4.92
CA SER A 543 -6.57 -36.75 5.64
C SER A 543 -7.42 -35.63 6.25
N PRO A 544 -7.21 -35.25 7.53
CA PRO A 544 -7.93 -34.14 8.15
C PRO A 544 -7.49 -32.76 7.64
N VAL A 545 -6.41 -32.66 6.85
CA VAL A 545 -5.81 -31.38 6.41
C VAL A 545 -5.74 -31.20 4.89
N VAL A 546 -6.11 -32.21 4.11
CA VAL A 546 -6.15 -32.15 2.64
C VAL A 546 -7.61 -32.07 2.19
N ASP A 547 -7.94 -31.02 1.43
CA ASP A 547 -9.32 -30.78 1.00
C ASP A 547 -9.82 -31.84 -0.01
N THR A 548 -11.13 -32.06 0.06
CA THR A 548 -11.92 -33.22 -0.36
C THR A 548 -12.07 -33.47 -1.87
N GLY A 549 -11.30 -32.77 -2.72
CA GLY A 549 -11.51 -32.73 -4.18
C GLY A 549 -10.91 -33.89 -4.99
N ASP A 550 -9.65 -34.26 -4.74
CA ASP A 550 -8.92 -35.26 -5.55
C ASP A 550 -8.26 -36.38 -4.74
N LEU A 551 -8.30 -36.31 -3.39
CA LEU A 551 -7.66 -37.28 -2.47
C LEU A 551 -8.63 -37.84 -1.42
N ALA A 552 -9.95 -37.74 -1.67
CA ALA A 552 -11.01 -37.98 -0.69
C ALA A 552 -10.97 -39.37 -0.03
N THR A 553 -10.28 -40.36 -0.60
CA THR A 553 -9.92 -41.59 0.09
C THR A 553 -8.72 -42.20 -0.61
N ILE A 554 -7.56 -42.27 0.04
CA ILE A 554 -6.47 -43.12 -0.42
C ILE A 554 -6.73 -44.54 0.08
N GLY A 555 -6.49 -45.54 -0.76
CA GLY A 555 -6.76 -46.92 -0.39
C GLY A 555 -5.74 -47.85 -1.00
N ASN A 556 -5.34 -48.84 -0.22
CA ASN A 556 -4.42 -49.87 -0.65
C ASN A 556 -4.87 -51.22 -0.07
N SER A 557 -4.50 -52.31 -0.73
CA SER A 557 -4.82 -53.65 -0.25
C SER A 557 -3.68 -54.61 -0.52
N ASP A 558 -3.52 -55.57 0.37
CA ASP A 558 -2.52 -56.64 0.21
C ASP A 558 -3.10 -58.00 0.59
N THR A 559 -2.65 -59.03 -0.12
CA THR A 559 -3.19 -60.39 -0.03
C THR A 559 -2.12 -61.37 0.43
N ALA A 560 -2.35 -61.99 1.58
CA ALA A 560 -1.48 -63.02 2.11
C ALA A 560 -2.08 -64.41 1.86
N SER A 561 -1.27 -65.30 1.26
CA SER A 561 -1.62 -66.71 1.01
C SER A 561 -0.78 -67.62 1.88
N CYS A 562 -1.43 -68.48 2.66
CA CYS A 562 -0.77 -69.40 3.58
C CYS A 562 -1.04 -70.86 3.25
N ASP A 563 0.03 -71.62 3.07
CA ASP A 563 -0.01 -73.03 2.70
C ASP A 563 -0.35 -73.90 3.92
N LEU A 564 -1.28 -74.82 3.74
CA LEU A 564 -1.53 -75.90 4.69
C LEU A 564 -0.47 -76.98 4.52
N CYS A 565 0.55 -76.97 5.39
CA CYS A 565 1.55 -78.02 5.42
C CYS A 565 1.28 -79.05 6.53
N PRO A 566 1.49 -80.37 6.26
CA PRO A 566 1.90 -80.96 4.98
C PRO A 566 0.70 -81.31 4.07
N LEU A 567 0.88 -81.13 2.75
CA LEU A 567 -0.10 -81.54 1.73
C LEU A 567 -0.23 -83.07 1.69
N PRO A 568 -1.45 -83.65 1.67
CA PRO A 568 -1.61 -85.06 1.35
C PRO A 568 -1.16 -85.30 -0.10
N VAL A 569 -0.08 -86.04 -0.28
CA VAL A 569 0.31 -86.58 -1.60
C VAL A 569 -0.82 -87.54 -2.02
N PRO A 570 -1.41 -87.40 -3.23
CA PRO A 570 -2.36 -88.38 -3.71
C PRO A 570 -1.66 -89.75 -3.76
N GLU A 571 -2.16 -90.75 -3.02
CA GLU A 571 -1.79 -92.14 -3.28
C GLU A 571 -2.15 -92.44 -4.75
N GLN A 572 -1.16 -92.91 -5.52
CA GLN A 572 -1.30 -93.28 -6.94
C GLN A 572 -2.28 -94.44 -7.14
#